data_AF-A0A1M3PDQ3-F1
#
_entry.id   AF-A0A1M3PDQ3-F1
#
_cell.length_a   1.000
_cell.length_b   1.000
_cell.length_c   1.000
_cell.angle_alpha   90.00
_cell.angle_beta   90.00
_cell.angle_gamma   90.00
#
_symmetry.space_group_name_H-M   'P 1'
#
loop_
_entity.id
_entity.type
_entity.pdbx_description
1 polymer ?
#
loop_
_entity_poly.entity_id
_entity_poly.type
_entity_poly.pdbx_seq_one_letter_code
_entity_poly.pdbx_strand_id
1 'polypeptide(L)'
;MSEQSEILHLHGPLTIKTITNVRDILQVYLQEAALRNRTLVVDVDGAEEIDLTLPQLLLSAWQTANRAGVTIALSKPADGNFLTVLQRAGLLHGDRQKDSFWLEGKAA
;
A
#
# COMPACT_ATOMS: atom_id res chain seq x y z
N MET A 1 -13.79 19.90 4.76
CA MET A 1 -13.93 18.64 5.52
C MET A 1 -12.56 18.02 5.55
N SER A 2 -11.90 17.94 6.70
CA SER A 2 -10.60 17.29 6.80
C SER A 2 -10.79 15.79 6.53
N GLU A 3 -10.19 15.27 5.46
CA GLU A 3 -10.14 13.83 5.24
C GLU A 3 -9.39 13.23 6.44
N GLN A 4 -10.06 12.44 7.27
CA GLN A 4 -9.41 11.78 8.39
C GLN A 4 -8.69 10.53 7.88
N SER A 5 -7.40 10.47 8.19
CA SER A 5 -6.51 9.40 7.74
C SER A 5 -6.02 8.60 8.94
N GLU A 6 -5.78 7.31 8.72
CA GLU A 6 -5.01 6.45 9.61
C GLU A 6 -3.75 6.03 8.84
N ILE A 7 -2.59 6.14 9.48
CA ILE A 7 -1.30 5.90 8.80
C ILE A 7 -0.70 4.60 9.34
N LEU A 8 -0.37 3.68 8.43
CA LEU A 8 0.40 2.48 8.71
C LEU A 8 1.81 2.66 8.14
N HIS A 9 2.81 2.74 9.02
CA HIS A 9 4.21 2.75 8.63
C HIS A 9 4.74 1.33 8.53
N LEU A 10 5.25 0.96 7.35
CA LEU A 10 5.90 -0.32 7.10
C LEU A 10 7.41 -0.11 7.08
N HIS A 11 8.11 -0.77 7.99
CA HIS A 11 9.56 -0.65 8.19
C HIS A 11 10.24 -2.01 8.31
N GLY A 12 11.53 -2.04 8.00
CA GLY A 12 12.36 -3.24 7.96
C GLY A 12 12.11 -4.08 6.71
N PRO A 13 12.68 -5.30 6.64
CA PRO A 13 12.53 -6.15 5.47
C PRO A 13 11.06 -6.45 5.16
N LEU A 14 10.59 -6.09 3.97
CA LEU A 14 9.25 -6.33 3.44
C LEU A 14 9.31 -7.43 2.37
N THR A 15 9.59 -8.65 2.84
CA THR A 15 9.87 -9.82 2.00
C THR A 15 8.94 -10.98 2.34
N ILE A 16 8.98 -12.07 1.56
CA ILE A 16 8.19 -13.28 1.79
C ILE A 16 8.35 -13.86 3.20
N LYS A 17 9.50 -13.65 3.86
CA LYS A 17 9.75 -14.12 5.22
C LYS A 17 8.98 -13.32 6.27
N THR A 18 8.68 -12.05 6.00
CA THR A 18 8.02 -11.12 6.93
C THR A 18 6.58 -10.78 6.51
N ILE A 19 6.18 -11.13 5.28
CA ILE A 19 4.92 -10.69 4.68
C ILE A 19 3.68 -11.13 5.46
N THR A 20 3.74 -12.27 6.16
CA THR A 20 2.65 -12.73 7.03
C THR A 20 2.37 -11.73 8.15
N ASN A 21 3.42 -11.18 8.78
CA ASN A 21 3.26 -10.19 9.83
C ASN A 21 2.72 -8.87 9.26
N VAL A 22 3.22 -8.46 8.08
CA VAL A 22 2.73 -7.26 7.39
C VAL A 22 1.24 -7.40 7.04
N ARG A 23 0.81 -8.56 6.55
CA ARG A 23 -0.59 -8.88 6.27
C ARG A 23 -1.46 -8.75 7.51
N ASP A 24 -1.03 -9.36 8.62
CA ASP A 24 -1.83 -9.38 9.85
C ASP A 24 -1.99 -7.95 10.42
N ILE A 25 -0.93 -7.14 10.40
CA ILE A 25 -0.98 -5.73 10.78
C ILE A 25 -1.87 -4.93 9.82
N LEU A 26 -1.70 -5.10 8.52
CA LEU A 26 -2.50 -4.42 7.49
C LEU A 26 -3.99 -4.71 7.66
N GLN A 27 -4.35 -5.96 7.99
CA GLN A 27 -5.74 -6.35 8.23
C GLN A 27 -6.35 -5.63 9.44
N VAL A 28 -5.60 -5.48 10.54
CA VAL A 28 -6.05 -4.71 11.71
C VAL A 28 -6.31 -3.25 11.35
N TYR A 29 -5.37 -2.62 10.65
CA TYR A 29 -5.50 -1.21 10.24
C TYR A 29 -6.65 -1.00 9.24
N LEU A 30 -6.86 -1.93 8.31
CA LEU A 30 -8.00 -1.88 7.39
C LEU A 30 -9.33 -1.97 8.13
N GLN A 31 -9.43 -2.83 9.13
CA GLN A 31 -10.64 -2.96 9.94
C GLN A 31 -10.91 -1.69 10.75
N GLU A 32 -9.89 -1.10 11.38
CA GLU A 32 -10.04 0.15 12.13
C GLU A 32 -10.42 1.32 11.22
N ALA A 33 -9.78 1.45 10.05
CA ALA A 33 -10.11 2.47 9.06
C ALA A 33 -11.56 2.33 8.59
N ALA A 34 -12.03 1.10 8.34
CA ALA A 34 -13.41 0.82 7.97
C ALA A 34 -14.40 1.24 9.08
N LEU A 35 -14.15 0.84 10.32
CA LEU A 35 -15.00 1.15 11.47
C LEU A 35 -15.12 2.67 11.71
N ARG A 36 -14.06 3.41 11.44
CA ARG A 36 -13.98 4.87 11.67
C ARG A 36 -14.30 5.70 10.44
N ASN A 37 -14.61 5.06 9.31
CA ASN A 37 -14.81 5.71 8.00
C ASN A 37 -13.63 6.64 7.62
N ARG A 38 -12.41 6.11 7.75
CA ARG A 38 -11.14 6.80 7.45
C ARG A 38 -10.45 6.20 6.23
N THR A 39 -9.59 6.99 5.61
CA THR A 39 -8.64 6.46 4.61
C THR A 39 -7.46 5.81 5.32
N LEU A 40 -7.08 4.60 4.93
CA LEU A 40 -5.81 4.01 5.33
C LEU A 40 -4.70 4.49 4.39
N VAL A 41 -3.71 5.20 4.94
CA VAL A 41 -2.51 5.61 4.23
C VAL A 41 -1.38 4.67 4.61
N VAL A 42 -0.80 3.97 3.64
CA VAL A 42 0.34 3.08 3.85
C VAL A 42 1.61 3.82 3.49
N ASP A 43 2.51 3.94 4.45
CA ASP A 43 3.81 4.55 4.27
C ASP A 43 4.88 3.47 4.12
N VAL A 44 5.56 3.49 2.97
CA VAL A 44 6.62 2.55 2.61
C VAL A 44 7.85 3.37 2.22
N ASP A 45 8.95 3.14 2.92
CA ASP A 45 10.23 3.69 2.48
C ASP A 45 10.79 2.84 1.34
N GLY A 46 10.95 3.44 0.15
CA GLY A 46 11.55 2.77 -1.01
C GLY A 46 13.01 2.36 -0.81
N ALA A 47 13.69 2.74 0.28
CA ALA A 47 15.02 2.23 0.62
C ALA A 47 15.00 0.84 1.27
N GLU A 48 13.85 0.36 1.74
CA GLU A 48 13.72 -0.94 2.41
C GLU A 48 14.04 -2.12 1.49
N GLU A 49 14.38 -3.27 2.09
CA GLU A 49 14.47 -4.54 1.35
C GLU A 49 13.05 -5.01 1.00
N ILE A 50 12.69 -4.89 -0.28
CA ILE A 50 11.33 -5.19 -0.77
C ILE A 50 11.41 -6.30 -1.82
N ASP A 51 10.57 -7.32 -1.68
CA ASP A 51 10.35 -8.31 -2.74
C ASP A 51 8.92 -8.22 -3.31
N LEU A 52 8.63 -9.08 -4.29
CA LEU A 52 7.35 -9.10 -5.01
C LEU A 52 6.12 -9.30 -4.10
N THR A 53 6.29 -9.91 -2.92
CA THR A 53 5.17 -10.25 -2.06
C THR A 53 4.50 -9.02 -1.43
N LEU A 54 5.25 -7.94 -1.20
CA LEU A 54 4.69 -6.67 -0.70
C LEU A 54 3.72 -6.03 -1.73
N PRO A 55 4.12 -5.73 -2.98
CA PRO A 55 3.19 -5.24 -3.99
C PRO A 55 1.96 -6.14 -4.18
N GLN A 56 2.13 -7.46 -4.17
CA GLN A 56 1.01 -8.39 -4.31
C GLN A 56 0.02 -8.31 -3.15
N LEU A 57 0.53 -8.22 -1.91
CA LEU A 57 -0.29 -8.01 -0.72
C LEU A 57 -1.04 -6.67 -0.80
N LEU A 58 -0.35 -5.58 -1.11
CA LEU A 58 -0.95 -4.25 -1.20
C LEU A 58 -2.01 -4.17 -2.31
N LEU A 59 -1.78 -4.79 -3.47
CA LEU A 59 -2.76 -4.87 -4.55
C LEU A 59 -4.01 -5.64 -4.12
N SER A 60 -3.83 -6.79 -3.47
CA SER A 60 -4.93 -7.61 -2.96
C SER A 60 -5.75 -6.86 -1.91
N ALA A 61 -5.07 -6.17 -1.00
CA ALA A 61 -5.69 -5.32 0.02
C ALA A 61 -6.46 -4.16 -0.61
N TRP A 62 -5.87 -3.45 -1.59
CA TRP A 62 -6.53 -2.36 -2.31
C TRP A 62 -7.80 -2.79 -3.04
N GLN A 63 -7.76 -3.90 -3.78
CA GLN A 63 -8.93 -4.44 -4.45
C GLN A 63 -10.03 -4.88 -3.46
N THR A 64 -9.63 -5.42 -2.31
CA THR A 64 -10.57 -5.88 -1.27
C THR A 64 -11.20 -4.71 -0.54
N ALA A 65 -10.42 -3.70 -0.17
CA ALA A 65 -10.88 -2.47 0.47
C ALA A 65 -11.84 -1.70 -0.43
N ASN A 66 -11.52 -1.53 -1.72
CA ASN A 66 -12.39 -0.85 -2.69
C ASN A 66 -13.75 -1.54 -2.84
N ARG A 67 -13.80 -2.88 -2.86
CA ARG A 67 -15.06 -3.63 -2.88
C ARG A 67 -15.89 -3.45 -1.60
N ALA A 68 -15.22 -3.15 -0.48
CA ALA A 68 -15.85 -2.88 0.82
C ALA A 68 -16.13 -1.38 1.06
N GLY A 69 -15.81 -0.49 0.10
CA GLY A 69 -15.99 0.96 0.25
C GLY A 69 -14.96 1.65 1.15
N VAL A 70 -13.85 0.97 1.48
CA VAL A 70 -12.76 1.52 2.29
C VAL A 70 -11.64 2.00 1.37
N THR A 71 -11.15 3.22 1.58
CA THR A 71 -10.07 3.78 0.76
C THR A 71 -8.71 3.42 1.36
N ILE A 72 -7.81 2.91 0.51
CA ILE A 72 -6.39 2.74 0.81
C ILE A 72 -5.53 3.45 -0.22
N ALA A 73 -4.50 4.15 0.22
CA ALA A 73 -3.57 4.91 -0.61
C ALA A 73 -2.14 4.78 -0.08
N LEU A 74 -1.14 5.04 -0.92
CA LEU A 74 0.24 5.22 -0.47
C LEU A 74 0.44 6.65 0.06
N SER A 75 1.34 6.82 1.03
CA SER A 75 1.72 8.15 1.56
C SER A 75 2.37 9.04 0.48
N LYS A 76 3.14 8.41 -0.41
CA LYS A 76 3.86 9.01 -1.55
C LYS A 76 3.87 8.02 -2.72
N PRO A 77 4.11 8.49 -3.96
CA PRO A 77 4.37 7.58 -5.09
C PRO A 77 5.47 6.58 -4.74
N ALA A 78 5.32 5.34 -5.19
CA ALA A 78 6.34 4.32 -5.02
C ALA A 78 7.67 4.78 -5.62
N ASP A 79 8.75 4.65 -4.83
CA ASP A 79 10.10 5.07 -5.19
C ASP A 79 11.12 3.96 -4.91
N GLY A 80 12.39 4.19 -5.28
CA GLY A 80 13.52 3.32 -4.94
C GLY A 80 13.34 1.84 -5.30
N ASN A 81 13.65 0.97 -4.34
CA ASN A 81 13.51 -0.48 -4.45
C ASN A 81 12.06 -0.88 -4.71
N PHE A 82 11.09 -0.20 -4.09
CA PHE A 82 9.67 -0.51 -4.27
C PHE A 82 9.23 -0.31 -5.73
N LEU A 83 9.59 0.83 -6.32
CA LEU A 83 9.32 1.12 -7.73
C LEU A 83 10.01 0.12 -8.67
N THR A 84 11.26 -0.24 -8.35
CA THR A 84 12.03 -1.21 -9.13
C THR A 84 11.36 -2.59 -9.14
N VAL A 85 10.85 -3.03 -8.00
CA VAL A 85 10.11 -4.30 -7.88
C VAL A 85 8.82 -4.24 -8.69
N LEU A 86 8.04 -3.16 -8.59
CA LEU A 86 6.80 -2.98 -9.37
C LEU A 86 7.05 -3.07 -10.88
N GLN A 87 8.11 -2.41 -11.37
CA GLN A 87 8.52 -2.46 -12.78
C GLN A 87 8.89 -3.89 -13.22
N ARG A 88 9.75 -4.57 -12.45
CA ARG A 88 10.21 -5.93 -12.76
C ARG A 88 9.08 -6.96 -12.69
N ALA A 89 8.10 -6.71 -11.83
CA ALA A 89 6.92 -7.55 -11.66
C ALA A 89 5.88 -7.39 -12.79
N GLY A 90 6.03 -6.37 -13.65
CA GLY A 90 5.01 -6.03 -14.64
C GLY A 90 3.72 -5.48 -14.03
N LEU A 91 3.80 -4.87 -12.83
CA LEU A 91 2.64 -4.28 -12.14
C LEU A 91 2.36 -2.82 -12.55
N LEU A 92 3.25 -2.23 -13.36
CA LEU A 92 3.03 -0.95 -14.03
C LEU A 92 2.71 -1.19 -15.51
N HIS A 93 1.62 -0.60 -15.98
CA HIS A 93 1.09 -0.79 -17.33
C HIS A 93 1.52 0.31 -18.30
N GLY A 94 2.21 1.35 -17.80
CA GLY A 94 2.54 2.54 -18.58
C GLY A 94 1.33 3.45 -18.82
N ASP A 95 0.24 3.21 -18.09
CA ASP A 95 -0.99 3.98 -18.14
C ASP A 95 -1.22 4.60 -16.75
N ARG A 96 -1.25 5.93 -16.72
CA ARG A 96 -1.33 6.68 -15.47
C ARG A 96 -2.56 6.33 -14.64
N GLN A 97 -3.70 6.08 -15.28
CA GLN A 97 -4.94 5.79 -14.57
C GLN A 97 -4.89 4.39 -13.94
N LYS A 98 -4.39 3.40 -14.68
CA LYS A 98 -4.21 2.03 -14.19
C LYS A 98 -3.14 1.91 -13.11
N ASP A 99 -2.12 2.75 -13.20
CA ASP A 99 -0.98 2.74 -12.28
C ASP A 99 -1.14 3.73 -11.12
N SER A 100 -2.28 4.44 -11.06
CA SER A 100 -2.56 5.50 -10.09
C SER A 100 -2.34 5.08 -8.64
N PHE A 101 -2.75 3.87 -8.25
CA PHE A 101 -2.53 3.37 -6.89
C PHE A 101 -1.04 3.37 -6.48
N TRP A 102 -0.14 3.10 -7.42
CA TRP A 102 1.30 3.06 -7.18
C TRP A 102 1.97 4.41 -7.35
N LEU A 103 1.49 5.22 -8.30
CA LEU A 103 2.17 6.43 -8.76
C LEU A 103 1.55 7.72 -8.24
N GLU A 104 0.44 7.62 -7.51
CA GLU A 104 -0.21 8.73 -6.85
C GLU A 104 -0.16 8.49 -5.33
N GLY A 105 0.44 9.43 -4.61
CA GLY A 105 0.45 9.42 -3.15
C GLY A 105 -0.62 10.34 -2.61
N LYS A 106 -1.23 9.97 -1.48
CA LYS A 106 -1.91 10.92 -0.59
C LYS A 106 -0.94 11.29 0.51
N ALA A 107 -0.30 12.45 0.37
CA ALA A 107 0.44 13.06 1.47
C ALA A 107 -0.52 13.19 2.66
N ALA A 108 -0.12 12.63 3.80
CA ALA A 108 -0.87 12.68 5.04
C ALA A 108 -1.04 14.13 5.57
#